data_AF-A0A497EP61-F1
#
_entry.id   AF-A0A497EP61-F1
#
_cell.length_a   1.000
_cell.length_b   1.000
_cell.length_c   1.000
_cell.angle_alpha   90.00
_cell.angle_beta   90.00
_cell.angle_gamma   90.00
#
_symmetry.space_group_name_H-M   'P 1'
#
loop_
_entity.id
_entity.type
_entity.pdbx_description
1 polymer ?
#
loop_
_entity_poly.entity_id
_entity_poly.type
_entity_poly.pdbx_seq_one_letter_code
_entity_poly.pdbx_strand_id
1 'polypeptide(L)'
;MGRVAAAFVSYLREHDKPAVYVNVAENITKFCDCVPSPNEIIARDVGVFASLDPVAIDAASINVINGALYPEYKSLSDVNNVDPWIHVKEASRLGAGSLQYHLRFV
;
A
#
# COMPACT_ATOMS: atom_id res chain seq x y z
N MET A 1 5.59 12.08 0.03
CA MET A 1 4.31 11.45 -0.34
C MET A 1 3.27 11.48 0.78
N GLY A 2 3.52 10.95 1.99
CA GLY A 2 2.51 10.92 3.07
C GLY A 2 1.83 12.26 3.41
N ARG A 3 2.57 13.38 3.40
CA ARG A 3 2.01 14.74 3.59
C ARG A 3 1.02 15.16 2.50
N VAL A 4 1.33 14.85 1.25
CA VAL A 4 0.47 15.21 0.11
C VAL A 4 -0.80 14.36 0.15
N ALA A 5 -0.67 13.07 0.45
CA ALA A 5 -1.82 12.19 0.64
C ALA A 5 -2.73 12.69 1.77
N ALA A 6 -2.16 13.04 2.93
CA ALA A 6 -2.94 13.58 4.04
C ALA A 6 -3.66 14.89 3.68
N ALA A 7 -2.98 15.84 3.02
CA ALA A 7 -3.61 17.09 2.59
C ALA A 7 -4.76 16.85 1.61
N PHE A 8 -4.60 15.92 0.66
CA PHE A 8 -5.64 15.58 -0.30
C PHE A 8 -6.85 14.91 0.37
N VAL A 9 -6.61 13.97 1.29
CA VAL A 9 -7.67 13.32 2.07
C VAL A 9 -8.44 14.32 2.93
N SER A 10 -7.74 15.26 3.58
CA SER A 10 -8.38 16.34 4.34
C SER A 10 -9.26 17.21 3.44
N TYR A 11 -8.75 17.62 2.28
CA TYR A 11 -9.53 18.40 1.31
C TYR A 11 -10.82 17.69 0.89
N LEU A 12 -10.76 16.39 0.59
CA LEU A 12 -11.95 15.61 0.22
C LEU A 12 -12.97 15.57 1.36
N ARG A 13 -12.52 15.34 2.60
CA ARG A 13 -13.38 15.29 3.79
C ARG A 13 -14.02 16.66 4.09
N GLU A 14 -13.25 17.74 4.01
CA GLU A 14 -13.71 19.12 4.24
C GLU A 14 -14.78 19.57 3.24
N HIS A 15 -14.83 18.94 2.07
CA HIS A 15 -15.79 19.25 1.00
C HIS A 15 -16.85 18.16 0.82
N ASP A 16 -17.01 17.26 1.79
CA ASP A 16 -17.97 16.16 1.75
C ASP A 16 -17.90 15.31 0.46
N LYS A 17 -16.68 15.15 -0.08
CA LYS A 17 -16.44 14.35 -1.28
C LYS A 17 -16.16 12.91 -0.91
N PRO A 18 -17.07 11.95 -1.20
CA PRO A 18 -16.82 10.55 -0.92
C PRO A 18 -15.69 10.01 -1.79
N ALA A 19 -14.88 9.12 -1.23
CA ALA A 19 -13.80 8.44 -1.93
C ALA A 19 -13.72 6.97 -1.49
N VAL A 20 -13.36 6.12 -2.46
CA VAL A 20 -13.03 4.71 -2.25
C VAL A 20 -11.62 4.51 -2.80
N TYR A 21 -10.78 3.82 -2.04
CA TYR A 21 -9.40 3.51 -2.40
C TYR A 21 -9.32 2.04 -2.80
N VAL A 22 -8.57 1.76 -3.87
CA VAL A 22 -8.43 0.42 -4.43
C VAL A 22 -6.96 0.16 -4.74
N ASN A 23 -6.43 -0.95 -4.24
CA ASN A 23 -5.10 -1.43 -4.59
C ASN A 23 -5.25 -2.75 -5.36
N VAL A 24 -4.49 -2.90 -6.44
CA VAL A 24 -4.36 -4.15 -7.20
C VAL A 24 -2.97 -4.70 -6.92
N ALA A 25 -2.90 -5.83 -6.22
CA ALA A 25 -1.65 -6.45 -5.84
C ALA A 25 -1.45 -7.73 -6.65
N GLU A 26 -1.11 -7.51 -7.91
CA GLU A 26 -0.90 -8.54 -8.91
C GLU A 26 0.43 -8.26 -9.62
N ASN A 27 1.10 -9.33 -10.07
CA ASN A 27 2.39 -9.26 -10.76
C ASN A 27 3.42 -8.37 -10.05
N ILE A 28 3.57 -8.54 -8.72
CA ILE A 28 4.47 -7.70 -7.92
C ILE A 28 5.92 -7.94 -8.35
N THR A 29 6.52 -6.91 -8.96
CA THR A 29 7.89 -6.95 -9.46
C THR A 29 8.90 -6.40 -8.45
N LYS A 30 10.17 -6.78 -8.61
CA LYS A 30 11.28 -6.33 -7.77
C LYS A 30 11.49 -4.80 -7.76
N PHE A 31 11.27 -4.15 -8.89
CA PHE A 31 11.41 -2.71 -9.04
C PHE A 31 10.20 -2.13 -9.74
N CYS A 32 9.85 -0.89 -9.38
CA CYS A 32 8.72 -0.18 -9.97
C CYS A 32 8.77 -0.15 -11.49
N ASP A 33 7.59 -0.06 -12.10
CA ASP A 33 7.35 -0.03 -13.54
C ASP A 33 8.06 1.13 -14.28
N CYS A 34 8.65 2.07 -13.54
CA CYS A 34 9.53 3.10 -14.07
C CYS A 34 10.89 2.54 -14.55
N VAL A 35 11.25 1.31 -14.19
CA VAL A 35 12.49 0.65 -14.61
C VAL A 35 12.25 -0.05 -15.96
N PRO A 36 13.11 0.18 -16.98
CA PRO A 36 12.96 -0.48 -18.27
C PRO A 36 13.21 -2.00 -18.17
N SER A 37 12.33 -2.78 -18.79
CA SER A 37 12.24 -4.26 -18.77
C SER A 37 11.36 -4.82 -17.65
N PRO A 38 10.56 -5.88 -17.92
CA PRO A 38 9.79 -6.54 -16.89
C PRO A 38 10.74 -7.18 -15.88
N ASN A 39 10.73 -6.64 -14.67
CA ASN A 39 11.53 -7.15 -13.56
C ASN A 39 10.97 -8.48 -13.06
N GLU A 40 11.79 -9.21 -12.33
CA GLU A 40 11.42 -10.46 -11.68
C GLU A 40 10.19 -10.28 -10.78
N ILE A 41 9.26 -11.25 -10.84
CA ILE A 41 8.09 -11.33 -9.96
C ILE A 41 8.53 -11.91 -8.62
N ILE A 42 8.26 -11.19 -7.54
CA ILE A 42 8.81 -11.49 -6.21
C ILE A 42 7.78 -12.01 -5.21
N ALA A 43 6.49 -11.97 -5.57
CA ALA A 43 5.38 -12.43 -4.74
C ALA A 43 4.30 -13.09 -5.58
N ARG A 44 3.50 -13.95 -4.95
CA ARG A 44 2.23 -14.40 -5.54
C ARG A 44 1.22 -13.26 -5.57
N ASP A 45 0.30 -13.31 -6.52
CA ASP A 45 -0.85 -12.40 -6.55
C ASP A 45 -1.67 -12.54 -5.26
N VAL A 46 -2.02 -11.40 -4.66
CA VAL A 46 -2.84 -11.34 -3.44
C VAL A 46 -4.17 -10.61 -3.65
N GLY A 47 -4.47 -10.30 -4.92
CA GLY A 47 -5.78 -9.84 -5.38
C GLY A 47 -5.99 -8.33 -5.23
N VAL A 48 -7.26 -7.95 -5.12
CA VAL A 48 -7.71 -6.56 -5.08
C VAL A 48 -8.17 -6.20 -3.67
N PHE A 49 -7.70 -5.08 -3.16
CA PHE A 49 -8.13 -4.51 -1.89
C PHE A 49 -9.02 -3.30 -2.15
N ALA A 50 -10.02 -3.09 -1.30
CA ALA A 50 -10.85 -1.89 -1.31
C ALA A 50 -11.08 -1.38 0.12
N SER A 51 -11.06 -0.07 0.30
CA SER A 51 -11.25 0.58 1.61
C SER A 51 -11.78 2.00 1.45
N LEU A 52 -12.46 2.50 2.50
CA LEU A 52 -12.75 3.93 2.65
C LEU A 52 -11.65 4.68 3.41
N ASP A 53 -10.69 3.94 3.98
CA ASP A 53 -9.52 4.47 4.67
C ASP A 53 -8.25 4.18 3.82
N PRO A 54 -7.55 5.24 3.33
CA PRO A 54 -6.39 5.11 2.46
C PRO A 54 -5.14 4.60 3.18
N VAL A 55 -5.04 4.81 4.49
CA VAL A 55 -3.89 4.31 5.28
C VAL A 55 -4.09 2.82 5.56
N ALA A 56 -5.32 2.42 5.89
CA ALA A 56 -5.65 1.04 6.20
C ALA A 56 -5.41 0.10 5.00
N ILE A 57 -5.76 0.53 3.78
CA ILE A 57 -5.56 -0.28 2.57
C ILE A 57 -4.09 -0.49 2.23
N ASP A 58 -3.26 0.55 2.38
CA ASP A 58 -1.81 0.43 2.14
C ASP A 58 -1.15 -0.42 3.21
N ALA A 59 -1.53 -0.24 4.48
CA ALA A 59 -1.06 -1.09 5.57
C ALA A 59 -1.43 -2.56 5.36
N ALA A 60 -2.67 -2.83 4.95
CA ALA A 60 -3.12 -4.17 4.62
C ALA A 60 -2.35 -4.76 3.44
N SER A 61 -2.17 -3.99 2.36
CA SER A 61 -1.47 -4.42 1.15
C SER A 61 -0.02 -4.81 1.47
N ILE A 62 0.72 -3.97 2.20
CA ILE A 62 2.11 -4.24 2.58
C ILE A 62 2.21 -5.53 3.41
N ASN A 63 1.33 -5.71 4.39
CA ASN A 63 1.36 -6.90 5.25
C ASN A 63 1.02 -8.18 4.49
N VAL A 64 -0.01 -8.15 3.64
CA VAL A 64 -0.44 -9.33 2.86
C VAL A 64 0.60 -9.69 1.80
N ILE A 65 1.19 -8.71 1.11
CA ILE A 65 2.26 -8.95 0.13
C ILE A 65 3.50 -9.54 0.82
N ASN A 66 3.92 -9.02 1.99
CA ASN A 66 5.03 -9.60 2.74
C ASN A 66 4.79 -11.08 3.10
N GLY A 67 3.54 -11.46 3.38
CA GLY A 67 3.15 -12.86 3.62
C GLY A 67 3.07 -13.74 2.35
N ALA A 68 3.16 -13.13 1.16
CA ALA A 68 3.05 -13.80 -0.13
C ALA A 68 4.34 -13.77 -0.97
N LEU A 69 5.41 -13.18 -0.44
CA LEU A 69 6.74 -13.20 -1.04
C LEU A 69 7.23 -14.62 -1.29
N TYR A 70 7.98 -14.81 -2.37
CA TYR A 70 8.67 -16.08 -2.63
C TYR A 70 9.83 -16.29 -1.64
N PRO A 71 10.26 -17.54 -1.38
CA PRO A 71 11.18 -17.87 -0.29
C PRO A 71 12.54 -17.15 -0.32
N GLU A 72 12.98 -16.73 -1.49
CA GLU A 72 14.21 -15.94 -1.69
C GLU A 72 14.11 -14.50 -1.17
N TYR A 73 12.89 -13.98 -0.93
CA TYR A 73 12.62 -12.63 -0.46
C TYR A 73 12.09 -12.63 0.97
N LYS A 74 12.81 -11.94 1.87
CA LYS A 74 12.46 -11.90 3.30
C LYS A 74 11.36 -10.89 3.62
N SER A 75 11.44 -9.70 3.02
CA SER A 75 10.45 -8.63 3.19
C SER A 75 10.57 -7.63 2.03
N LEU A 76 9.50 -6.87 1.78
CA LEU A 76 9.52 -5.76 0.84
C LEU A 76 10.62 -4.74 1.17
N SER A 77 10.93 -4.54 2.45
CA SER A 77 12.04 -3.65 2.85
C SER A 77 13.40 -4.16 2.40
N ASP A 78 13.60 -5.48 2.40
CA ASP A 78 14.88 -6.11 2.06
C ASP A 78 15.10 -6.20 0.53
N VAL A 79 14.02 -6.23 -0.26
CA VAL A 79 14.07 -6.36 -1.73
C VAL A 79 14.92 -5.27 -2.38
N ASN A 80 14.76 -4.03 -1.92
CA ASN A 80 15.35 -2.83 -2.50
C ASN A 80 15.94 -1.89 -1.42
N ASN A 81 16.04 -2.36 -0.17
CA ASN A 81 16.61 -1.63 0.98
C ASN A 81 15.89 -0.30 1.27
N VAL A 82 14.56 -0.30 1.15
CA VAL A 82 13.70 0.87 1.35
C VAL A 82 12.51 0.48 2.24
N ASP A 83 12.29 1.18 3.35
CA ASP A 83 11.13 0.93 4.22
C ASP A 83 9.82 1.42 3.54
N PRO A 84 8.90 0.51 3.15
CA PRO A 84 7.66 0.89 2.50
C PRO A 84 6.71 1.60 3.47
N TRP A 85 6.92 1.53 4.79
CA TRP A 85 6.01 2.10 5.78
C TRP A 85 6.17 3.60 5.99
N ILE A 86 7.28 4.21 5.56
CA ILE A 86 7.61 5.61 5.90
C ILE A 86 6.46 6.56 5.52
N HIS A 87 5.92 6.42 4.31
CA HIS A 87 4.86 7.31 3.83
C HIS A 87 3.49 6.97 4.44
N VAL A 88 3.20 5.69 4.68
CA VAL A 88 1.95 5.23 5.31
C VAL A 88 1.86 5.69 6.76
N LYS A 89 2.95 5.56 7.53
CA LYS A 89 3.05 6.03 8.92
C LYS A 89 2.91 7.55 9.00
N GLU A 90 3.56 8.29 8.11
CA GLU A 90 3.42 9.76 8.07
C GLU A 90 1.99 10.19 7.71
N ALA A 91 1.33 9.51 6.76
CA ALA A 91 -0.06 9.79 6.40
C ALA A 91 -0.99 9.54 7.59
N SER A 92 -0.81 8.42 8.30
CA SER A 92 -1.57 8.12 9.53
C SER A 92 -1.35 9.17 10.62
N ARG A 93 -0.09 9.54 10.88
CA ARG A 93 0.29 10.58 11.87
C ARG A 93 -0.38 11.93 11.59
N LEU A 94 -0.66 12.24 10.32
CA LEU A 94 -1.31 13.47 9.89
C LEU A 94 -2.84 13.35 9.79
N GLY A 95 -3.43 12.23 10.21
CA GLY A 95 -4.88 12.05 10.26
C GLY A 95 -5.52 11.56 8.96
N ALA A 96 -4.74 11.14 7.97
CA ALA A 96 -5.29 10.60 6.72
C ALA A 96 -6.09 9.30 6.94
N GLY A 97 -5.76 8.53 7.98
CA GLY A 97 -6.38 7.26 8.28
C GLY A 97 -5.64 6.46 9.35
N SER A 98 -6.03 5.20 9.52
CA SER A 98 -5.51 4.30 10.56
C SER A 98 -4.58 3.23 10.01
N LEU A 99 -3.50 2.93 10.74
CA LEU A 99 -2.68 1.73 10.51
C LEU A 99 -3.39 0.44 10.92
N GLN A 100 -4.46 0.53 11.71
CA GLN A 100 -5.26 -0.61 12.12
C GLN A 100 -6.34 -0.90 11.10
N TYR A 101 -6.49 -2.17 10.75
CA TYR A 101 -7.47 -2.64 9.79
C TYR A 101 -7.95 -4.05 10.15
N HIS A 102 -9.05 -4.46 9.55
CA HIS A 102 -9.55 -5.83 9.63
C HIS A 102 -9.87 -6.31 8.21
N LEU A 103 -9.29 -7.44 7.80
CA LEU A 103 -9.54 -8.02 6.49
C LEU A 103 -10.88 -8.75 6.47
N ARG A 104 -11.70 -8.43 5.47
CA ARG A 104 -12.92 -9.18 5.15
C ARG A 104 -12.79 -9.70 3.73
N PHE A 105 -13.00 -11.00 3.56
CA PHE A 105 -12.99 -11.66 2.27
C PHE A 105 -14.44 -11.76 1.79
N VAL A 106 -14.64 -11.44 0.51
CA VAL A 106 -15.93 -11.47 -0.18
C VAL A 106 -15.91 -12.49 -1.30
#